data_AF-A0A3A4RZ13-F1
#
_entry.id   AF-A0A3A4RZ13-F1
#
_cell.length_a   1.000
_cell.length_b   1.000
_cell.length_c   1.000
_cell.angle_alpha   90.00
_cell.angle_beta   90.00
_cell.angle_gamma   90.00
#
_symmetry.space_group_name_H-M   'P 1'
#
loop_
_entity.id
_entity.type
_entity.pdbx_description
1 polymer ?
#
loop_
_entity_poly.entity_id
_entity_poly.type
_entity_poly.pdbx_seq_one_letter_code
_entity_poly.pdbx_strand_id
1 'polypeptide(L)'
;MNTHDKGQNVEPKSRTQKKKEAILLQELGERLVKLSSQQLETIGLPKEISEEIRFAKTLTQHGAYRRQMQYIGALMREIDPEPVSQALSVIEGGDYKKARMFHQLEYWRDELITGNDALLEEIIIEYPNTERQRLTQLVRSAQKEKEKNRSKKSARNLFAYLRQIQDTGKGDPGAC
;
A
#
# COMPACT_ATOMS: atom_id res chain seq x y z
N MET A 1 23.16 19.10 53.56
CA MET A 1 21.91 19.53 52.90
C MET A 1 21.53 18.50 51.85
N ASN A 2 20.41 17.81 52.04
CA ASN A 2 19.76 16.92 51.05
C ASN A 2 18.96 17.76 50.04
N THR A 3 18.52 17.14 48.93
CA THR A 3 17.52 17.58 47.90
C THR A 3 18.13 17.81 46.49
N HIS A 4 17.72 17.20 45.37
CA HIS A 4 16.65 16.27 45.03
C HIS A 4 17.12 15.35 43.89
N ASP A 5 17.14 14.04 44.17
CA ASP A 5 17.03 12.95 43.21
C ASP A 5 15.68 13.07 42.48
N LYS A 6 15.70 13.34 41.16
CA LYS A 6 14.51 13.21 40.32
C LYS A 6 14.44 11.77 39.83
N GLY A 7 13.99 10.88 40.71
CA GLY A 7 13.48 9.57 40.36
C GLY A 7 12.35 9.72 39.34
N GLN A 8 12.68 9.48 38.07
CA GLN A 8 11.67 9.21 37.05
C GLN A 8 10.97 7.92 37.47
N ASN A 9 9.76 8.06 37.99
CA ASN A 9 8.85 6.97 38.31
C ASN A 9 8.40 6.29 37.00
N VAL A 10 9.28 5.45 36.44
CA VAL A 10 8.90 4.44 35.45
C VAL A 10 8.26 3.30 36.23
N GLU A 11 6.93 3.34 36.30
CA GLU A 11 6.12 2.21 36.77
C GLU A 11 6.68 0.91 36.14
N PRO A 12 6.98 -0.13 36.94
CA PRO A 12 7.55 -1.35 36.40
C PRO A 12 6.55 -1.98 35.44
N LYS A 13 6.82 -1.86 34.13
CA LYS A 13 5.98 -2.45 33.07
C LYS A 13 5.62 -3.89 33.43
N SER A 14 4.33 -4.17 33.50
CA SER A 14 3.79 -5.48 33.83
C SER A 14 4.33 -6.52 32.84
N ARG A 15 4.54 -7.77 33.29
CA ARG A 15 4.97 -8.90 32.43
C ARG A 15 4.12 -9.01 31.16
N THR A 16 2.83 -8.67 31.26
CA THR A 16 1.89 -8.64 30.14
C THR A 16 2.17 -7.54 29.12
N GLN A 17 2.59 -6.35 29.57
CA GLN A 17 2.90 -5.21 28.68
C GLN A 17 4.20 -5.46 27.90
N LYS A 18 5.26 -5.94 28.58
CA LYS A 18 6.52 -6.29 27.92
C LYS A 18 6.34 -7.37 26.83
N LYS A 19 5.44 -8.33 27.09
CA LYS A 19 5.09 -9.36 26.10
C LYS A 19 4.36 -8.78 24.89
N LYS A 20 3.42 -7.86 25.11
CA LYS A 20 2.71 -7.17 24.01
C LYS A 20 3.65 -6.33 23.17
N GLU A 21 4.53 -5.55 23.80
CA GLU A 21 5.53 -4.74 23.10
C GLU A 21 6.45 -5.60 22.23
N ALA A 22 6.92 -6.74 22.73
CA ALA A 22 7.75 -7.66 21.96
C ALA A 22 7.02 -8.21 20.72
N ILE A 23 5.72 -8.52 20.83
CA ILE A 23 4.91 -8.98 19.70
C ILE A 23 4.76 -7.87 18.67
N LEU A 24 4.42 -6.65 19.09
CA LEU A 24 4.24 -5.50 18.20
C LEU A 24 5.52 -5.17 17.42
N LEU A 25 6.68 -5.22 18.07
CA LEU A 25 7.97 -4.96 17.41
C LEU A 25 8.35 -6.06 16.42
N GLN A 26 8.02 -7.32 16.73
CA GLN A 26 8.21 -8.41 15.79
C GLN A 26 7.30 -8.25 14.57
N GLU A 27 6.02 -7.94 14.79
CA GLU A 27 5.06 -7.66 13.71
C GLU A 27 5.49 -6.47 12.85
N LEU A 28 6.06 -5.42 13.46
CA LEU A 28 6.62 -4.29 12.75
C LEU A 28 7.75 -4.74 11.81
N GLY A 29 8.69 -5.53 12.31
CA GLY A 29 9.76 -6.13 11.49
C GLY A 29 9.20 -6.97 10.34
N GLU A 30 8.19 -7.80 10.58
CA GLU A 30 7.58 -8.65 9.56
C GLU A 30 6.90 -7.85 8.45
N ARG A 31 6.31 -6.70 8.80
CA ARG A 31 5.72 -5.78 7.81
C ARG A 31 6.81 -5.07 7.00
N LEU A 32 7.90 -4.63 7.63
CA LEU A 32 9.02 -3.97 6.94
C LEU A 32 9.65 -4.89 5.87
N VAL A 33 9.79 -6.18 6.13
CA VAL A 33 10.35 -7.15 5.17
C VAL A 33 9.50 -7.28 3.89
N LYS A 34 8.21 -6.94 3.94
CA LYS A 34 7.31 -6.98 2.76
C LYS A 34 7.42 -5.74 1.87
N LEU A 35 7.97 -4.64 2.38
CA LEU A 35 8.09 -3.39 1.63
C LEU A 35 9.14 -3.49 0.52
N SER A 36 9.00 -2.72 -0.55
CA SER A 36 10.06 -2.55 -1.56
C SER A 36 11.28 -1.82 -1.01
N SER A 37 12.43 -1.93 -1.69
CA SER A 37 13.66 -1.23 -1.27
C SER A 37 13.48 0.30 -1.22
N GLN A 38 12.72 0.87 -2.17
CA GLN A 38 12.42 2.29 -2.22
C GLN A 38 11.52 2.73 -1.04
N GLN A 39 10.53 1.91 -0.67
CA GLN A 39 9.69 2.17 0.51
C GLN A 39 10.50 2.11 1.81
N LEU A 40 11.45 1.16 1.93
CA LEU A 40 12.34 1.06 3.09
C LEU A 40 13.27 2.27 3.23
N GLU A 41 13.80 2.78 2.11
CA GLU A 41 14.62 4.00 2.08
C GLU A 41 13.83 5.23 2.54
N THR A 42 12.53 5.29 2.21
CA THR A 42 11.65 6.39 2.63
C THR A 42 11.40 6.41 4.15
N ILE A 43 11.46 5.26 4.82
CA ILE A 43 11.24 5.16 6.27
C ILE A 43 12.46 5.70 7.06
N GLY A 44 13.66 5.71 6.46
CA GLY A 44 14.86 6.23 7.11
C GLY A 44 15.38 5.35 8.26
N LEU A 45 15.32 4.02 8.09
CA LEU A 45 15.83 3.07 9.09
C LEU A 45 17.36 3.17 9.24
N PRO A 46 17.91 2.91 10.45
CA PRO A 46 19.35 2.75 10.63
C PRO A 46 19.91 1.68 9.70
N LYS A 47 21.16 1.89 9.25
CA LYS A 47 21.82 1.05 8.25
C LYS A 47 21.80 -0.43 8.65
N GLU A 48 22.15 -0.72 9.89
CA GLU A 48 22.17 -2.08 10.45
C GLU A 48 20.82 -2.80 10.28
N ILE A 49 19.73 -2.18 10.74
CA ILE A 49 18.37 -2.71 10.58
C ILE A 49 18.02 -2.90 9.10
N SER A 50 18.37 -1.93 8.26
CA SER A 50 18.05 -1.98 6.83
C SER A 50 18.77 -3.13 6.11
N GLU A 51 20.00 -3.44 6.51
CA GLU A 51 20.80 -4.55 6.00
C GLU A 51 20.20 -5.89 6.45
N GLU A 52 19.83 -6.01 7.72
CA GLU A 52 19.19 -7.21 8.26
C GLU A 52 17.82 -7.49 7.61
N ILE A 53 17.04 -6.46 7.30
CA ILE A 53 15.79 -6.58 6.53
C ILE A 53 16.06 -7.05 5.09
N ARG A 54 17.07 -6.49 4.43
CA ARG A 54 17.46 -6.93 3.07
C ARG A 54 17.95 -8.37 3.07
N PHE A 55 18.71 -8.78 4.09
CA PHE A 55 19.14 -10.16 4.26
C PHE A 55 17.95 -11.09 4.52
N ALA A 56 17.00 -10.70 5.37
CA ALA A 56 15.80 -11.51 5.63
C ALA A 56 15.01 -11.87 4.36
N LYS A 57 14.98 -10.97 3.37
CA LYS A 57 14.32 -11.21 2.08
C LYS A 57 14.98 -12.29 1.21
N THR A 58 16.27 -12.57 1.41
CA THR A 58 16.99 -13.60 0.63
C THR A 58 16.84 -14.99 1.24
N LEU A 59 16.38 -15.08 2.49
CA LEU A 59 16.21 -16.33 3.21
C LEU A 59 14.98 -17.10 2.70
N THR A 60 15.24 -18.26 2.09
CA THR A 60 14.18 -19.17 1.62
C THR A 60 13.77 -20.21 2.66
N GLN A 61 14.65 -20.50 3.63
CA GLN A 61 14.43 -21.51 4.66
C GLN A 61 13.62 -20.93 5.83
N HIS A 62 12.45 -21.52 6.12
CA HIS A 62 11.55 -21.05 7.18
C HIS A 62 12.22 -20.91 8.56
N GLY A 63 13.13 -21.83 8.91
CA GLY A 63 13.86 -21.77 10.18
C GLY A 63 14.88 -20.63 10.24
N ALA A 64 15.54 -20.32 9.12
CA ALA A 64 16.44 -19.18 9.03
C ALA A 64 15.66 -17.87 9.07
N TYR A 65 14.58 -17.77 8.29
CA TYR A 65 13.69 -16.61 8.26
C TYR A 65 13.13 -16.28 9.64
N ARG A 66 12.60 -17.28 10.37
CA ARG A 66 12.06 -17.05 11.71
C ARG A 66 13.11 -16.53 12.69
N ARG A 67 14.33 -17.06 12.68
CA ARG A 67 15.43 -16.57 13.54
C ARG A 67 15.83 -15.15 13.17
N GLN A 68 15.90 -14.86 11.88
CA GLN A 68 16.18 -13.52 11.38
C GLN A 68 15.12 -12.52 11.83
N MET A 69 13.84 -12.89 11.79
CA MET A 69 12.78 -12.03 12.28
C MET A 69 12.87 -11.73 13.79
N GLN A 70 13.27 -12.72 14.59
CA GLN A 70 13.51 -12.52 16.02
C GLN A 70 14.69 -11.56 16.26
N TYR A 71 15.75 -11.66 15.46
CA TYR A 71 16.89 -10.74 15.54
C TYR A 71 16.50 -9.32 15.16
N ILE A 72 15.77 -9.13 14.05
CA ILE A 72 15.22 -7.82 13.66
C ILE A 72 14.35 -7.26 14.79
N GLY A 73 13.45 -8.06 15.37
CA GLY A 73 12.62 -7.64 16.52
C GLY A 73 13.45 -7.26 17.76
N ALA A 74 14.64 -7.85 17.94
CA ALA A 74 15.56 -7.45 18.99
C ALA A 74 16.18 -6.07 18.69
N LEU A 75 16.66 -5.84 17.48
CA LEU A 75 17.21 -4.54 17.03
C LEU A 75 16.16 -3.42 17.08
N MET A 76 14.89 -3.74 16.78
CA MET A 76 13.77 -2.79 16.91
C MET A 76 13.56 -2.27 18.34
N ARG A 77 14.03 -2.97 19.37
CA ARG A 77 13.96 -2.49 20.77
C ARG A 77 15.01 -1.44 21.10
N GLU A 78 16.04 -1.31 20.26
CA GLU A 78 17.14 -0.37 20.47
C GLU A 78 16.87 1.00 19.83
N ILE A 79 15.79 1.10 19.05
CA ILE A 79 15.34 2.34 18.39
C ILE A 79 13.95 2.74 18.87
N ASP A 80 13.55 3.97 18.55
CA ASP A 80 12.16 4.41 18.71
C ASP A 80 11.29 3.80 17.58
N PRO A 81 10.33 2.92 17.89
CA PRO A 81 9.48 2.29 16.89
C PRO A 81 8.36 3.20 16.37
N GLU A 82 8.04 4.31 17.06
CA GLU A 82 6.88 5.14 16.73
C GLU A 82 6.99 5.80 15.34
N PRO A 83 8.13 6.46 14.99
CA PRO A 83 8.29 7.05 13.66
C PRO A 83 8.25 6.01 12.54
N VAL A 84 8.81 4.83 12.80
CA VAL A 84 8.82 3.70 11.86
C VAL A 84 7.41 3.19 11.62
N SER A 85 6.64 3.00 12.70
CA SER A 85 5.23 2.58 12.64
C SER A 85 4.35 3.59 11.90
N GLN A 86 4.56 4.89 12.13
CA GLN A 86 3.82 5.94 11.44
C GLN A 86 4.15 5.97 9.94
N ALA A 87 5.43 5.93 9.57
CA ALA A 87 5.86 5.90 8.18
C ALA A 87 5.32 4.66 7.44
N LEU A 88 5.36 3.49 8.09
CA LEU A 88 4.79 2.25 7.58
C LEU A 88 3.28 2.37 7.35
N SER A 89 2.55 2.94 8.31
CA SER A 89 1.10 3.17 8.20
C SER A 89 0.74 4.09 7.02
N VAL A 90 1.54 5.11 6.74
CA VAL A 90 1.35 6.00 5.57
C VAL A 90 1.55 5.23 4.26
N ILE A 91 2.62 4.43 4.17
CA ILE A 91 2.94 3.63 2.99
C ILE A 91 1.83 2.61 2.71
N GLU A 92 1.46 1.83 3.72
CA GLU A 92 0.39 0.84 3.59
C GLU A 92 -0.94 1.50 3.28
N GLY A 93 -1.27 2.63 3.91
CA GLY A 93 -2.46 3.41 3.58
C GLY A 93 -2.49 3.86 2.12
N GLY A 94 -1.34 4.23 1.55
CA GLY A 94 -1.18 4.53 0.13
C GLY A 94 -1.43 3.30 -0.76
N ASP A 95 -0.89 2.15 -0.39
CA ASP A 95 -1.05 0.91 -1.15
C ASP A 95 -2.49 0.37 -1.08
N TYR A 96 -3.17 0.47 0.07
CA TYR A 96 -4.60 0.18 0.22
C TYR A 96 -5.45 1.09 -0.67
N LYS A 97 -5.14 2.39 -0.74
CA LYS A 97 -5.83 3.32 -1.65
C LYS A 97 -5.64 2.92 -3.10
N LYS A 98 -4.42 2.59 -3.53
CA LYS A 98 -4.13 2.12 -4.89
C LYS A 98 -4.87 0.82 -5.21
N ALA A 99 -4.88 -0.15 -4.30
CA ALA A 99 -5.59 -1.41 -4.47
C ALA A 99 -7.11 -1.20 -4.60
N ARG A 100 -7.69 -0.35 -3.75
CA ARG A 100 -9.12 0.01 -3.84
C ARG A 100 -9.43 0.66 -5.19
N MET A 101 -8.63 1.64 -5.62
CA MET A 101 -8.81 2.29 -6.93
C MET A 101 -8.69 1.29 -8.08
N PHE A 102 -7.70 0.38 -8.01
CA PHE A 102 -7.53 -0.67 -9.00
C PHE A 102 -8.78 -1.55 -9.11
N HIS A 103 -9.31 -2.03 -7.99
CA HIS A 103 -10.53 -2.85 -7.99
C HIS A 103 -11.77 -2.08 -8.47
N GLN A 104 -11.89 -0.79 -8.15
CA GLN A 104 -12.96 0.05 -8.68
C GLN A 104 -12.88 0.15 -10.21
N LEU A 105 -11.68 0.34 -10.76
CA LEU A 105 -11.46 0.37 -12.21
C LEU A 105 -11.76 -0.98 -12.88
N GLU A 106 -11.43 -2.09 -12.21
CA GLU A 106 -11.80 -3.42 -12.69
C GLU A 106 -13.32 -3.62 -12.73
N TYR A 107 -14.00 -3.21 -11.66
CA TYR A 107 -15.46 -3.25 -11.58
C TYR A 107 -16.10 -2.42 -12.71
N TRP A 108 -15.66 -1.17 -12.90
CA TRP A 108 -16.16 -0.32 -13.98
C TRP A 108 -15.91 -0.91 -15.36
N ARG A 109 -14.71 -1.43 -15.61
CA ARG A 109 -14.38 -2.11 -16.88
C ARG A 109 -15.37 -3.26 -17.12
N ASP A 110 -15.58 -4.12 -16.13
CA ASP A 110 -16.37 -5.33 -16.30
C ASP A 110 -17.87 -5.01 -16.52
N GLU A 111 -18.41 -4.03 -15.77
CA GLU A 111 -19.78 -3.54 -15.92
C GLU A 111 -20.03 -2.82 -17.27
N LEU A 112 -19.10 -2.00 -17.72
CA LEU A 112 -19.21 -1.36 -19.04
C LEU A 112 -19.19 -2.42 -20.16
N ILE A 113 -18.38 -3.46 -20.00
CA ILE A 113 -18.30 -4.57 -20.95
C ILE A 113 -19.55 -5.47 -20.91
N THR A 114 -20.30 -5.52 -19.80
CA THR A 114 -21.60 -6.22 -19.74
C THR A 114 -22.75 -5.42 -20.35
N GLY A 115 -22.55 -4.13 -20.64
CA GLY A 115 -23.56 -3.27 -21.27
C GLY A 115 -24.28 -2.32 -20.31
N ASN A 116 -23.67 -2.00 -19.17
CA ASN A 116 -24.24 -1.05 -18.23
C ASN A 116 -24.05 0.40 -18.72
N ASP A 117 -24.98 0.86 -19.56
CA ASP A 117 -24.97 2.24 -20.10
C ASP A 117 -25.25 3.30 -19.02
N ALA A 118 -25.93 2.95 -17.92
CA ALA A 118 -26.15 3.86 -16.81
C ALA A 118 -24.81 4.22 -16.13
N LEU A 119 -23.97 3.23 -15.86
CA LEU A 119 -22.63 3.44 -15.32
C LEU A 119 -21.75 4.28 -16.25
N LEU A 120 -21.90 4.12 -17.57
CA LEU A 120 -21.18 4.95 -18.55
C LEU A 120 -21.54 6.43 -18.38
N GLU A 121 -22.82 6.75 -18.28
CA GLU A 121 -23.29 8.12 -18.07
C GLU A 121 -22.88 8.67 -16.69
N GLU A 122 -22.92 7.84 -15.64
CA GLU A 122 -22.42 8.21 -14.31
C GLU A 122 -20.94 8.62 -14.34
N ILE A 123 -20.09 7.85 -15.02
CA ILE A 123 -18.66 8.17 -15.17
C ILE A 123 -18.47 9.48 -15.94
N ILE A 124 -19.29 9.74 -16.97
CA ILE A 124 -19.20 10.99 -17.75
C ILE A 124 -19.63 12.19 -16.90
N ILE A 125 -20.64 12.03 -16.04
CA ILE A 125 -21.10 13.08 -15.11
C ILE A 125 -20.06 13.33 -14.01
N GLU A 126 -19.49 12.27 -13.43
CA GLU A 126 -18.47 12.36 -12.38
C GLU A 126 -17.16 12.97 -12.91
N TYR A 127 -16.81 12.68 -14.17
CA TYR A 127 -15.60 13.16 -14.83
C TYR A 127 -15.92 13.93 -16.12
N PRO A 128 -16.38 15.19 -16.03
CA PRO A 128 -16.85 15.98 -17.18
C PRO A 128 -15.75 16.31 -18.20
N ASN A 129 -14.48 16.25 -17.79
CA ASN A 129 -13.33 16.45 -18.67
C ASN A 129 -12.98 15.22 -19.53
N THR A 130 -13.73 14.13 -19.39
CA THR A 130 -13.52 12.90 -20.15
C THR A 130 -13.94 13.07 -21.61
N GLU A 131 -13.13 12.57 -22.54
CA GLU A 131 -13.55 12.47 -23.94
C GLU A 131 -14.64 11.39 -24.09
N ARG A 132 -15.91 11.79 -24.02
CA ARG A 132 -17.08 10.90 -24.11
C ARG A 132 -17.01 9.94 -25.30
N GLN A 133 -16.71 10.47 -26.49
CA GLN A 133 -16.66 9.68 -27.72
C GLN A 133 -15.63 8.56 -27.64
N ARG A 134 -14.45 8.86 -27.07
CA ARG A 134 -13.37 7.88 -26.88
C ARG A 134 -13.76 6.80 -25.89
N LEU A 135 -14.40 7.17 -24.77
CA LEU A 135 -14.89 6.19 -23.79
C LEU A 135 -15.90 5.23 -24.42
N THR A 136 -16.92 5.75 -25.10
CA THR A 136 -17.96 4.93 -25.77
C THR A 136 -17.36 4.00 -26.84
N GLN A 137 -16.37 4.46 -27.62
CA GLN A 137 -15.69 3.64 -28.61
C GLN A 137 -14.91 2.48 -27.98
N LEU A 138 -14.22 2.73 -26.87
CA LEU A 138 -13.49 1.69 -26.13
C LEU A 138 -14.43 0.64 -25.54
N VAL A 139 -15.56 1.08 -24.96
CA VAL A 139 -16.59 0.19 -24.40
C VAL A 139 -17.16 -0.72 -25.50
N ARG A 140 -17.61 -0.16 -26.64
CA ARG A 140 -18.14 -0.95 -27.77
C ARG A 140 -17.12 -1.94 -28.32
N SER A 141 -15.85 -1.54 -28.40
CA SER A 141 -14.76 -2.40 -28.87
C SER A 141 -14.54 -3.58 -27.91
N ALA A 142 -14.57 -3.32 -26.60
CA ALA A 142 -14.40 -4.34 -25.57
C ALA A 142 -15.61 -5.30 -25.48
N GLN A 143 -16.83 -4.79 -25.63
CA GLN A 143 -18.05 -5.61 -25.76
C GLN A 143 -17.96 -6.57 -26.95
N LYS A 144 -17.63 -6.05 -28.14
CA LYS A 144 -17.47 -6.84 -29.36
C LYS A 144 -16.35 -7.87 -29.28
N GLU A 145 -15.27 -7.59 -28.56
CA GLU A 145 -14.20 -8.57 -28.29
C GLU A 145 -14.66 -9.69 -27.34
N LYS A 146 -15.42 -9.36 -26.30
CA LYS A 146 -16.01 -10.34 -25.36
C LYS A 146 -16.98 -11.27 -26.08
N GLU A 147 -17.89 -10.73 -26.89
CA GLU A 147 -18.84 -11.53 -27.69
C GLU A 147 -18.13 -12.51 -28.62
N LYS A 148 -16.97 -12.11 -29.17
CA LYS A 148 -16.19 -12.93 -30.09
C LYS A 148 -15.22 -13.89 -29.38
N ASN A 149 -15.21 -13.95 -28.05
CA ASN A 149 -14.22 -14.68 -27.24
C ASN A 149 -12.77 -14.40 -27.70
N ARG A 150 -12.49 -13.15 -28.09
CA ARG A 150 -11.18 -12.72 -28.59
C ARG A 150 -10.29 -12.18 -27.47
N SER A 151 -9.05 -11.83 -27.83
CA SER A 151 -8.03 -11.27 -26.93
C SER A 151 -8.57 -10.15 -26.02
N LYS A 152 -8.04 -10.04 -24.80
CA LYS A 152 -8.41 -9.02 -23.80
C LYS A 152 -7.80 -7.63 -24.08
N LYS A 153 -7.50 -7.32 -25.34
CA LYS A 153 -6.74 -6.10 -25.71
C LYS A 153 -7.58 -4.85 -25.47
N SER A 154 -8.83 -4.81 -25.94
CA SER A 154 -9.71 -3.66 -25.75
C SER A 154 -10.13 -3.50 -24.29
N ALA A 155 -10.28 -4.60 -23.54
CA ALA A 155 -10.52 -4.54 -22.10
C ALA A 155 -9.34 -3.89 -21.33
N ARG A 156 -8.08 -4.19 -21.72
CA ARG A 156 -6.88 -3.53 -21.17
C ARG A 156 -6.82 -2.05 -21.55
N ASN A 157 -7.16 -1.71 -22.79
CA ASN A 157 -7.19 -0.31 -23.25
C ASN A 157 -8.27 0.50 -22.51
N LEU A 158 -9.46 -0.09 -22.30
CA LEU A 158 -10.52 0.52 -21.51
C LEU A 158 -10.06 0.78 -20.07
N PHE A 159 -9.44 -0.22 -19.43
CA PHE A 159 -8.88 -0.05 -18.08
C PHE A 159 -7.85 1.09 -18.01
N ALA A 160 -6.91 1.14 -18.97
CA ALA A 160 -5.90 2.19 -19.02
C ALA A 160 -6.52 3.58 -19.19
N TYR A 161 -7.57 3.70 -20.00
CA TYR A 161 -8.27 4.96 -20.21
C TYR A 161 -9.11 5.37 -18.99
N LEU A 162 -9.80 4.44 -18.33
CA LEU A 162 -10.50 4.70 -17.07
C LEU A 162 -9.54 5.19 -15.98
N ARG A 163 -8.35 4.60 -15.90
CA ARG A 163 -7.29 5.09 -15.01
C ARG A 163 -6.87 6.52 -15.35
N GLN A 164 -6.65 6.81 -16.63
CA GLN A 164 -6.29 8.15 -17.09
C GLN A 164 -7.36 9.17 -16.67
N ILE A 165 -8.65 8.85 -16.83
CA ILE A 165 -9.77 9.71 -16.42
C ILE A 165 -9.76 9.98 -14.91
N GLN A 166 -9.55 8.94 -14.09
CA GLN A 166 -9.46 9.10 -12.64
C GLN A 166 -8.26 9.96 -12.22
N ASP A 167 -7.12 9.81 -12.90
CA ASP A 167 -5.90 10.55 -12.62
C ASP A 167 -6.01 12.02 -13.07
N THR A 168 -6.70 12.32 -14.19
CA THR A 168 -6.91 13.71 -14.67
C THR A 168 -8.07 14.43 -13.98
N GLY A 169 -9.10 13.70 -13.53
CA GLY A 169 -10.21 14.25 -12.76
C GLY A 169 -9.84 14.64 -11.33
N LYS A 170 -8.80 14.00 -10.76
CA LYS A 170 -8.12 14.44 -9.55
C LYS A 170 -7.10 15.51 -9.92
N GLY A 171 -7.59 16.67 -10.35
CA GLY A 171 -6.74 17.85 -10.51
C GLY A 171 -6.01 18.15 -9.21
N ASP A 172 -4.71 17.86 -9.20
CA ASP A 172 -3.73 18.36 -8.25
C ASP A 172 -3.71 19.89 -8.41
N PRO A 173 -4.13 20.72 -7.43
CA PRO A 173 -4.02 22.17 -7.54
C PRO A 173 -2.59 22.68 -7.30
N GLY A 174 -1.55 21.84 -7.43
CA GLY A 174 -0.19 22.17 -7.02
C GLY A 174 0.91 21.48 -7.83
N ALA A 175 0.98 21.75 -9.13
CA ALA A 175 2.19 21.52 -9.92
C ALA A 175 2.43 22.70 -10.88
N CYS A 176 2.68 23.87 -10.29
CA CYS A 176 3.52 24.95 -10.81
C CYS A 176 4.11 25.67 -9.59
#